data_AF-K0SYB4-F1
#
_entry.id   AF-K0SYB4-F1
#
_cell.length_a   1.000
_cell.length_b   1.000
_cell.length_c   1.000
_cell.angle_alpha   90.00
_cell.angle_beta   90.00
_cell.angle_gamma   90.00
#
_symmetry.space_group_name_H-M   'P 1'
#
loop_
_entity.id
_entity.type
_entity.pdbx_description
1 polymer ?
#
loop_
_entity_poly.entity_id
_entity_poly.type
_entity_poly.pdbx_seq_one_letter_code
_entity_poly.pdbx_strand_id
1 'polypeptide(L)'
;MYRAESRAMAEERGGAARTREDGTKESELTLMAREMERDDERDEAAVEAAGLLDDVGRQEGDNPGNMPSSMVSPEEDDGGEKGGEEGEAALVGDADEEEEDVYDDLKKILDEERRVPMGNVHALAVTFAVVLVVNLLKGGGAFKSPLGIRCGSPSFWTANGLILGWILVVSFFARSYLVHRCEDKERVGYPYVEGDIRWDSRATVVYPAVCTAAGFFAGMFGVGGGIVKGPLMLAMGVHPKVSSASSACMILFTSFTATTSFVVFGLLDMEYAPVCLLLGFAATLVGQIGLIYLMERFQRNSYIAFSIGAIVALSAFLMTVQSLLSMADSGGPRPPSGLCTGKQ
;
A
#
# COMPACT_ATOMS: atom_id res chain seq x y z
N MET A 1 -50.87 -1.97 -30.81
CA MET A 1 -49.82 -1.07 -31.33
C MET A 1 -48.52 -1.20 -30.55
N TYR A 2 -48.49 -0.98 -29.22
CA TYR A 2 -47.31 -1.03 -28.32
C TYR A 2 -46.27 -2.19 -28.40
N ARG A 3 -46.42 -3.20 -29.26
CA ARG A 3 -45.39 -4.22 -29.57
C ARG A 3 -44.75 -4.07 -30.97
N ALA A 4 -45.17 -3.06 -31.74
CA ALA A 4 -44.59 -2.71 -33.04
C ALA A 4 -43.52 -1.61 -32.89
N GLU A 5 -43.85 -0.53 -32.17
CA GLU A 5 -42.92 0.57 -31.87
C GLU A 5 -41.68 0.08 -31.10
N SER A 6 -41.86 -0.90 -30.21
CA SER A 6 -40.78 -1.57 -29.48
C SER A 6 -39.86 -2.45 -30.35
N ARG A 7 -40.14 -2.58 -31.66
CA ARG A 7 -39.23 -3.20 -32.64
C ARG A 7 -38.55 -2.16 -33.52
N ALA A 8 -39.27 -1.12 -33.96
CA ALA A 8 -38.67 0.01 -34.68
C ALA A 8 -37.54 0.67 -33.85
N MET A 9 -37.78 0.94 -32.56
CA MET A 9 -36.79 1.46 -31.62
C MET A 9 -35.59 0.50 -31.36
N ALA A 10 -35.70 -0.78 -31.73
CA ALA A 10 -34.62 -1.75 -31.64
C ALA A 10 -33.80 -1.84 -32.94
N GLU A 11 -34.36 -1.45 -34.09
CA GLU A 11 -33.66 -1.39 -35.37
C GLU A 11 -32.88 -0.07 -35.52
N GLU A 12 -33.40 1.07 -35.05
CA GLU A 12 -32.73 2.38 -35.16
C GLU A 12 -31.45 2.54 -34.31
N ARG A 13 -31.23 1.72 -33.27
CA ARG A 13 -29.94 1.69 -32.55
C ARG A 13 -28.90 0.74 -33.16
N GLY A 14 -29.24 0.02 -34.23
CA GLY A 14 -28.35 -0.93 -34.92
C GLY A 14 -27.38 -0.31 -35.94
N GLY A 15 -26.80 0.88 -35.70
CA GLY A 15 -26.21 1.66 -36.80
C GLY A 15 -25.18 2.76 -36.49
N ALA A 16 -24.20 2.53 -35.61
CA ALA A 16 -23.11 3.50 -35.37
C ALA A 16 -21.67 2.93 -35.45
N ALA A 17 -21.49 1.66 -35.84
CA ALA A 17 -20.16 1.08 -36.04
C ALA A 17 -19.46 1.68 -37.27
N ARG A 18 -18.47 2.55 -37.06
CA ARG A 18 -17.60 3.06 -38.14
C ARG A 18 -16.75 1.92 -38.70
N THR A 19 -17.04 1.50 -39.92
CA THR A 19 -16.21 0.52 -40.64
C THR A 19 -14.92 1.17 -41.13
N ARG A 20 -13.79 0.55 -40.76
CA ARG A 20 -12.46 0.80 -41.33
C ARG A 20 -12.39 0.27 -42.77
N GLU A 21 -11.45 0.77 -43.58
CA GLU A 21 -11.34 0.44 -45.02
C GLU A 21 -11.05 -1.05 -45.33
N ASP A 22 -10.66 -1.86 -44.32
CA ASP A 22 -10.53 -3.32 -44.47
C ASP A 22 -11.85 -4.11 -44.28
N GLY A 23 -12.95 -3.42 -43.93
CA GLY A 23 -14.29 -4.02 -43.82
C GLY A 23 -14.55 -4.79 -42.53
N THR A 24 -13.59 -4.86 -41.59
CA THR A 24 -13.84 -5.43 -40.26
C THR A 24 -14.62 -4.45 -39.36
N LYS A 25 -15.41 -5.00 -38.43
CA LYS A 25 -16.12 -4.23 -37.40
C LYS A 25 -15.29 -4.23 -36.12
N GLU A 26 -14.85 -3.05 -35.67
CA GLU A 26 -14.27 -2.91 -34.32
C GLU A 26 -15.34 -3.28 -33.26
N SER A 27 -14.90 -3.89 -32.16
CA SER A 27 -15.80 -4.21 -31.04
C SER A 27 -15.97 -2.98 -30.14
N GLU A 28 -17.12 -2.83 -29.48
CA GLU A 28 -17.34 -1.71 -28.53
C GLU A 28 -16.29 -1.69 -27.41
N LEU A 29 -15.78 -2.86 -27.00
CA LEU A 29 -14.69 -2.99 -26.04
C LEU A 29 -13.36 -2.39 -26.57
N THR A 30 -13.11 -2.51 -27.87
CA THR A 30 -11.96 -1.89 -28.55
C THR A 30 -12.13 -0.37 -28.64
N LEU A 31 -13.36 0.09 -28.82
CA LEU A 31 -13.69 1.51 -28.94
C LEU A 31 -13.60 2.21 -27.57
N MET A 32 -14.13 1.59 -26.51
CA MET A 32 -13.98 2.05 -25.12
C MET A 32 -12.52 2.06 -24.65
N ALA A 33 -11.73 1.03 -24.95
CA ALA A 33 -10.30 1.02 -24.61
C ALA A 33 -9.56 2.23 -25.22
N ARG A 34 -9.93 2.59 -26.46
CA ARG A 34 -9.39 3.73 -27.21
C ARG A 34 -10.02 5.08 -26.86
N GLU A 35 -11.00 5.09 -25.96
CA GLU A 35 -11.51 6.27 -25.30
C GLU A 35 -10.76 6.47 -23.99
N MET A 36 -10.59 5.41 -23.18
CA MET A 36 -9.72 5.42 -22.00
C MET A 36 -8.27 5.82 -22.35
N GLU A 37 -7.66 5.28 -23.42
CA GLU A 37 -6.32 5.70 -23.87
C GLU A 37 -6.25 7.21 -24.21
N ARG A 38 -7.32 7.77 -24.78
CA ARG A 38 -7.37 9.21 -25.14
C ARG A 38 -7.72 10.12 -23.96
N ASP A 39 -8.34 9.57 -22.91
CA ASP A 39 -8.60 10.29 -21.67
C ASP A 39 -7.34 10.26 -20.77
N ASP A 40 -6.61 9.15 -20.68
CA ASP A 40 -5.25 9.09 -20.09
C ASP A 40 -4.29 10.06 -20.80
N GLU A 41 -4.23 10.08 -22.15
CA GLU A 41 -3.43 11.05 -22.92
C GLU A 41 -3.86 12.51 -22.68
N ARG A 42 -5.14 12.76 -22.39
CA ARG A 42 -5.66 14.10 -22.06
C ARG A 42 -5.29 14.54 -20.66
N ASP A 43 -5.34 13.63 -19.70
CA ASP A 43 -4.96 13.92 -18.32
C ASP A 43 -3.44 14.12 -18.19
N GLU A 44 -2.61 13.36 -18.92
CA GLU A 44 -1.16 13.65 -19.03
C GLU A 44 -0.92 15.04 -19.66
N ALA A 45 -1.57 15.35 -20.78
CA ALA A 45 -1.43 16.67 -21.43
C ALA A 45 -1.96 17.83 -20.58
N ALA A 46 -3.01 17.61 -19.77
CA ALA A 46 -3.53 18.58 -18.82
C ALA A 46 -2.58 18.80 -17.63
N VAL A 47 -1.92 17.74 -17.14
CA VAL A 47 -0.89 17.82 -16.11
C VAL A 47 0.37 18.53 -16.63
N GLU A 48 0.81 18.26 -17.87
CA GLU A 48 1.93 18.97 -18.49
C GLU A 48 1.60 20.47 -18.69
N ALA A 49 0.40 20.78 -19.20
CA ALA A 49 -0.06 22.17 -19.35
C ALA A 49 -0.19 22.90 -18.00
N ALA A 50 -0.68 22.24 -16.95
CA ALA A 50 -0.73 22.80 -15.61
C ALA A 50 0.67 23.07 -15.03
N GLY A 51 1.62 22.15 -15.25
CA GLY A 51 3.03 22.34 -14.85
C GLY A 51 3.70 23.52 -15.56
N LEU A 52 3.43 23.71 -16.85
CA LEU A 52 3.93 24.84 -17.63
C LEU A 52 3.31 26.18 -17.19
N LEU A 53 2.06 26.18 -16.70
CA LEU A 53 1.41 27.37 -16.16
C LEU A 53 1.93 27.75 -14.76
N ASP A 54 2.28 26.78 -13.90
CA ASP A 54 2.84 27.03 -12.57
C ASP A 54 4.23 27.71 -12.65
N ASP A 55 5.06 27.33 -13.63
CA ASP A 55 6.39 27.93 -13.83
C ASP A 55 6.31 29.37 -14.40
N VAL A 56 5.30 29.66 -15.23
CA VAL A 56 4.99 31.05 -15.69
C VAL A 56 4.44 31.90 -14.54
N GLY A 57 3.51 31.35 -13.75
CA GLY A 57 2.96 32.01 -12.56
C GLY A 57 4.02 32.37 -11.50
N ARG A 58 5.21 31.76 -11.58
CA ARG A 58 6.33 32.02 -10.67
C ARG A 58 7.16 33.27 -11.00
N GLN A 59 6.91 33.96 -12.12
CA GLN A 59 7.63 35.20 -12.50
C GLN A 59 6.85 36.51 -12.27
N GLU A 60 5.53 36.48 -12.11
CA GLU A 60 4.71 37.66 -11.80
C GLU A 60 4.07 37.55 -10.41
N GLY A 61 4.82 37.96 -9.37
CA GLY A 61 4.41 37.73 -7.98
C GLY A 61 5.05 38.64 -6.92
N ASP A 62 5.28 39.93 -7.21
CA ASP A 62 5.86 40.87 -6.23
C ASP A 62 5.24 42.28 -6.29
N ASN A 63 3.95 42.40 -5.92
CA ASN A 63 3.38 43.65 -5.38
C ASN A 63 2.03 43.38 -4.67
N PRO A 64 1.81 43.83 -3.41
CA PRO A 64 0.54 43.62 -2.70
C PRO A 64 -0.45 44.79 -2.89
N GLY A 65 -1.72 44.48 -3.17
CA GLY A 65 -2.84 45.35 -2.82
C GLY A 65 -3.90 45.60 -3.90
N ASN A 66 -4.96 44.80 -3.89
CA ASN A 66 -6.34 45.32 -3.79
C ASN A 66 -7.35 44.20 -3.49
N MET A 67 -8.35 44.49 -2.66
CA MET A 67 -9.66 43.82 -2.75
C MET A 67 -10.47 44.49 -3.86
N PRO A 68 -11.51 43.81 -4.38
CA PRO A 68 -12.84 44.37 -4.15
C PRO A 68 -13.89 43.32 -3.74
N SER A 69 -14.85 43.75 -2.92
CA SER A 69 -16.09 43.02 -2.69
C SER A 69 -17.16 43.42 -3.71
N SER A 70 -17.94 42.46 -4.20
CA SER A 70 -19.20 42.68 -4.93
C SER A 70 -20.15 41.53 -4.59
N MET A 71 -21.22 41.78 -3.83
CA MET A 71 -22.53 42.21 -4.35
C MET A 71 -23.21 41.19 -5.25
N VAL A 72 -24.22 40.51 -4.70
CA VAL A 72 -25.38 39.98 -5.43
C VAL A 72 -26.62 40.31 -4.61
N SER A 73 -27.55 41.07 -5.18
CA SER A 73 -28.88 41.35 -4.60
C SER A 73 -29.92 40.34 -5.09
N PRO A 74 -31.09 40.26 -4.42
CA PRO A 74 -32.33 40.48 -5.18
C PRO A 74 -33.38 41.39 -4.50
N GLU A 75 -34.18 42.04 -5.35
CA GLU A 75 -35.44 42.77 -5.09
C GLU A 75 -36.59 42.04 -5.85
N GLU A 76 -37.90 42.12 -5.63
CA GLU A 76 -38.92 43.00 -4.98
C GLU A 76 -40.10 42.04 -4.54
N ASP A 77 -41.09 42.29 -3.66
CA ASP A 77 -41.48 43.35 -2.71
C ASP A 77 -42.58 42.79 -1.73
N ASP A 78 -43.06 43.62 -0.79
CA ASP A 78 -44.37 43.58 -0.08
C ASP A 78 -44.61 42.67 1.16
N GLY A 79 -45.55 43.12 2.03
CA GLY A 79 -46.44 42.22 2.77
C GLY A 79 -46.11 41.82 4.22
N GLY A 80 -45.67 42.73 5.09
CA GLY A 80 -45.27 42.37 6.48
C GLY A 80 -46.39 42.24 7.52
N GLU A 81 -46.22 41.31 8.48
CA GLU A 81 -46.82 41.38 9.82
C GLU A 81 -45.84 40.86 10.90
N LYS A 82 -45.97 41.26 12.18
CA LYS A 82 -45.02 40.91 13.26
C LYS A 82 -45.52 39.71 14.09
N GLY A 83 -44.83 38.57 14.04
CA GLY A 83 -45.39 37.29 14.51
C GLY A 83 -44.51 36.27 15.24
N GLY A 84 -43.30 36.59 15.71
CA GLY A 84 -42.58 35.77 16.71
C GLY A 84 -41.94 34.46 16.23
N GLU A 85 -40.76 34.55 15.61
CA GLU A 85 -39.94 33.41 15.12
C GLU A 85 -38.63 33.21 15.91
N GLU A 86 -38.58 33.57 17.19
CA GLU A 86 -37.39 33.42 18.06
C GLU A 86 -37.09 31.94 18.45
N GLY A 87 -37.85 30.97 17.92
CA GLY A 87 -37.68 29.53 18.20
C GLY A 87 -37.24 28.67 17.01
N GLU A 88 -37.41 29.14 15.77
CA GLU A 88 -37.15 28.33 14.57
C GLU A 88 -35.80 28.70 13.93
N ALA A 89 -35.45 29.99 13.91
CA ALA A 89 -34.16 30.47 13.40
C ALA A 89 -32.95 29.91 14.17
N ALA A 90 -33.10 29.54 15.46
CA ALA A 90 -32.04 28.89 16.22
C ALA A 90 -31.78 27.46 15.74
N LEU A 91 -32.84 26.68 15.46
CA LEU A 91 -32.72 25.29 15.00
C LEU A 91 -32.27 25.18 13.54
N VAL A 92 -32.51 26.22 12.72
CA VAL A 92 -31.93 26.34 11.39
C VAL A 92 -30.46 26.76 11.48
N GLY A 93 -30.12 27.73 12.35
CA GLY A 93 -28.74 28.16 12.59
C GLY A 93 -27.82 27.05 13.10
N ASP A 94 -28.24 26.29 14.12
CA ASP A 94 -27.48 25.12 14.61
C ASP A 94 -27.24 24.09 13.48
N ALA A 95 -28.18 23.91 12.55
CA ALA A 95 -28.07 22.94 11.45
C ALA A 95 -27.16 23.43 10.30
N ASP A 96 -27.28 24.71 9.92
CA ASP A 96 -26.43 25.32 8.90
C ASP A 96 -24.98 25.45 9.40
N GLU A 97 -24.78 25.79 10.70
CA GLU A 97 -23.45 25.80 11.33
C GLU A 97 -22.86 24.38 11.45
N GLU A 98 -23.65 23.34 11.81
CA GLU A 98 -23.15 21.94 11.81
C GLU A 98 -22.76 21.43 10.40
N GLU A 99 -23.46 21.81 9.32
CA GLU A 99 -23.05 21.45 7.96
C GLU A 99 -21.78 22.18 7.49
N GLU A 100 -21.60 23.47 7.82
CA GLU A 100 -20.39 24.23 7.45
C GLU A 100 -19.14 23.69 8.18
N ASP A 101 -19.25 23.40 9.49
CA ASP A 101 -18.17 22.83 10.30
C ASP A 101 -17.74 21.45 9.78
N VAL A 102 -18.70 20.61 9.37
CA VAL A 102 -18.44 19.29 8.76
C VAL A 102 -17.77 19.41 7.38
N TYR A 103 -18.17 20.38 6.56
CA TYR A 103 -17.57 20.61 5.24
C TYR A 103 -16.10 21.04 5.35
N ASP A 104 -15.76 21.95 6.26
CA ASP A 104 -14.39 22.44 6.40
C ASP A 104 -13.45 21.41 7.08
N ASP A 105 -13.95 20.59 8.02
CA ASP A 105 -13.20 19.43 8.55
C ASP A 105 -12.96 18.35 7.44
N LEU A 106 -13.94 18.10 6.56
CA LEU A 106 -13.80 17.19 5.40
C LEU A 106 -12.74 17.69 4.40
N LYS A 107 -12.81 18.97 4.03
CA LYS A 107 -11.89 19.65 3.11
C LYS A 107 -10.45 19.64 3.63
N LYS A 108 -10.28 19.89 4.92
CA LYS A 108 -8.99 19.77 5.63
C LYS A 108 -8.44 18.34 5.62
N ILE A 109 -9.29 17.32 5.80
CA ILE A 109 -8.87 15.92 5.66
C ILE A 109 -8.42 15.60 4.23
N LEU A 110 -9.10 16.11 3.19
CA LEU A 110 -8.71 15.94 1.79
C LEU A 110 -7.35 16.62 1.47
N ASP A 111 -7.12 17.83 1.96
CA ASP A 111 -5.83 18.54 1.79
C ASP A 111 -4.67 17.88 2.58
N GLU A 112 -4.98 17.18 3.68
CA GLU A 112 -4.03 16.34 4.41
C GLU A 112 -3.73 15.03 3.65
N GLU A 113 -4.72 14.37 3.07
CA GLU A 113 -4.56 13.12 2.27
C GLU A 113 -3.76 13.36 0.98
N ARG A 114 -3.88 14.55 0.37
CA ARG A 114 -3.11 14.97 -0.82
C ARG A 114 -1.59 15.03 -0.55
N ARG A 115 -1.16 15.08 0.72
CA ARG A 115 0.25 15.19 1.13
C ARG A 115 0.72 13.87 1.71
N VAL A 116 1.99 13.51 1.47
CA VAL A 116 2.58 12.33 2.12
C VAL A 116 2.57 12.53 3.65
N PRO A 117 1.93 11.65 4.44
CA PRO A 117 1.77 11.87 5.87
C PRO A 117 3.11 11.63 6.60
N MET A 118 3.91 12.68 6.71
CA MET A 118 5.29 12.61 7.23
C MET A 118 5.38 12.06 8.65
N GLY A 119 4.35 12.21 9.48
CA GLY A 119 4.27 11.58 10.80
C GLY A 119 4.33 10.04 10.72
N ASN A 120 3.60 9.45 9.78
CA ASN A 120 3.57 8.00 9.56
C ASN A 120 4.90 7.49 9.00
N VAL A 121 5.51 8.24 8.07
CA VAL A 121 6.84 7.95 7.52
C VAL A 121 7.92 8.03 8.61
N HIS A 122 7.86 9.04 9.48
CA HIS A 122 8.79 9.21 10.59
C HIS A 122 8.63 8.10 11.64
N ALA A 123 7.39 7.73 11.99
CA ALA A 123 7.12 6.61 12.91
C ALA A 123 7.65 5.26 12.36
N LEU A 124 7.49 5.00 11.05
CA LEU A 124 8.06 3.84 10.38
C LEU A 124 9.60 3.86 10.43
N ALA A 125 10.22 5.00 10.10
CA ALA A 125 11.68 5.17 10.10
C ALA A 125 12.29 5.00 11.50
N VAL A 126 11.67 5.58 12.54
CA VAL A 126 12.08 5.42 13.95
C VAL A 126 11.93 3.96 14.38
N THR A 127 10.84 3.29 14.02
CA THR A 127 10.62 1.88 14.36
C THR A 127 11.69 0.98 13.75
N PHE A 128 12.00 1.18 12.46
CA PHE A 128 13.09 0.51 11.76
C PHE A 128 14.46 0.81 12.38
N ALA A 129 14.75 2.08 12.70
CA ALA A 129 16.01 2.49 13.31
C ALA A 129 16.23 1.86 14.69
N VAL A 130 15.19 1.80 15.55
CA VAL A 130 15.27 1.12 16.86
C VAL A 130 15.53 -0.37 16.70
N VAL A 131 14.81 -1.06 15.80
CA VAL A 131 15.03 -2.49 15.53
C VAL A 131 16.44 -2.75 14.98
N LEU A 132 16.93 -1.89 14.09
CA LEU A 132 18.29 -1.96 13.54
C LEU A 132 19.35 -1.76 14.62
N VAL A 133 19.21 -0.72 15.45
CA VAL A 133 20.15 -0.41 16.53
C VAL A 133 20.19 -1.52 17.57
N VAL A 134 19.05 -2.07 18.00
CA VAL A 134 19.07 -3.19 18.97
C VAL A 134 19.67 -4.46 18.36
N ASN A 135 19.44 -4.74 17.06
CA ASN A 135 20.10 -5.87 16.39
C ASN A 135 21.63 -5.69 16.29
N LEU A 136 22.13 -4.47 16.02
CA LEU A 136 23.56 -4.16 16.04
C LEU A 136 24.16 -4.24 17.45
N LEU A 137 23.51 -3.66 18.46
CA LEU A 137 23.97 -3.64 19.85
C LEU A 137 24.01 -5.05 20.49
N LYS A 138 23.09 -5.94 20.07
CA LYS A 138 23.05 -7.35 20.50
C LYS A 138 24.31 -8.12 20.10
N GLY A 139 24.90 -7.77 18.95
CA GLY A 139 25.99 -8.51 18.32
C GLY A 139 25.62 -9.95 17.92
N GLY A 140 26.62 -10.73 17.51
CA GLY A 140 26.43 -12.08 17.01
C GLY A 140 27.71 -12.91 17.01
N GLY A 141 27.80 -13.92 16.14
CA GLY A 141 28.94 -14.84 16.09
C GLY A 141 30.24 -14.18 15.61
N ALA A 142 30.19 -13.43 14.51
CA ALA A 142 31.35 -12.72 13.97
C ALA A 142 31.60 -11.37 14.67
N PHE A 143 30.54 -10.59 14.93
CA PHE A 143 30.66 -9.28 15.57
C PHE A 143 30.54 -9.37 17.08
N LYS A 144 31.68 -9.18 17.76
CA LYS A 144 31.74 -8.97 19.22
C LYS A 144 30.75 -7.87 19.62
N SER A 145 29.75 -8.23 20.41
CA SER A 145 28.71 -7.32 20.87
C SER A 145 29.32 -6.14 21.64
N PRO A 146 29.00 -4.87 21.31
CA PRO A 146 29.57 -3.71 22.02
C PRO A 146 29.12 -3.67 23.49
N LEU A 147 28.04 -4.38 23.84
CA LEU A 147 27.53 -4.56 25.20
C LEU A 147 27.98 -5.88 25.86
N GLY A 148 28.86 -6.67 25.23
CA GLY A 148 29.39 -7.92 25.79
C GLY A 148 28.37 -9.06 25.99
N ILE A 149 27.17 -8.93 25.42
CA ILE A 149 26.10 -9.93 25.48
C ILE A 149 26.60 -11.25 24.88
N ARG A 150 26.57 -12.33 25.67
CA ARG A 150 26.85 -13.69 25.22
C ARG A 150 25.60 -14.32 24.57
N CYS A 151 25.79 -15.08 23.51
CA CYS A 151 24.71 -15.84 22.88
C CYS A 151 24.11 -16.84 23.88
N GLY A 152 22.78 -16.94 23.94
CA GLY A 152 22.05 -17.75 24.93
C GLY A 152 21.95 -17.17 26.35
N SER A 153 22.60 -16.02 26.64
CA SER A 153 22.48 -15.31 27.91
C SER A 153 21.03 -14.85 28.19
N PRO A 154 20.59 -14.70 29.45
CA PRO A 154 19.37 -13.96 29.78
C PRO A 154 19.31 -12.58 29.08
N SER A 155 20.43 -11.86 28.99
CA SER A 155 20.49 -10.56 28.30
C SER A 155 20.27 -10.63 26.78
N PHE A 156 20.52 -11.77 26.13
CA PHE A 156 20.12 -11.99 24.74
C PHE A 156 18.59 -12.10 24.63
N TRP A 157 17.95 -12.85 25.53
CA TRP A 157 16.49 -12.95 25.58
C TRP A 157 15.83 -11.62 25.97
N THR A 158 16.42 -10.84 26.88
CA THR A 158 15.99 -9.47 27.18
C THR A 158 16.03 -8.57 25.94
N ALA A 159 17.09 -8.64 25.12
CA ALA A 159 17.20 -7.83 23.90
C ALA A 159 16.14 -8.19 22.84
N ASN A 160 15.85 -9.48 22.64
CA ASN A 160 14.78 -9.90 21.72
C ASN A 160 13.39 -9.57 22.29
N GLY A 161 13.20 -9.71 23.61
CA GLY A 161 11.97 -9.29 24.30
C GLY A 161 11.72 -7.78 24.23
N LEU A 162 12.78 -6.96 24.27
CA LEU A 162 12.72 -5.51 24.06
C LEU A 162 12.26 -5.17 22.64
N ILE A 163 12.76 -5.86 21.62
CA ILE A 163 12.31 -5.71 20.22
C ILE A 163 10.83 -6.05 20.10
N LEU A 164 10.38 -7.17 20.66
CA LEU A 164 8.96 -7.57 20.63
C LEU A 164 8.06 -6.59 21.38
N GLY A 165 8.49 -6.14 22.57
CA GLY A 165 7.77 -5.13 23.35
C GLY A 165 7.66 -3.79 22.61
N TRP A 166 8.74 -3.33 21.98
CA TRP A 166 8.75 -2.12 21.14
C TRP A 166 7.76 -2.24 19.97
N ILE A 167 7.80 -3.36 19.23
CA ILE A 167 6.88 -3.61 18.12
C ILE A 167 5.42 -3.65 18.60
N LEU A 168 5.13 -4.26 19.75
CA LEU A 168 3.78 -4.27 20.34
C LEU A 168 3.31 -2.87 20.76
N VAL A 169 4.18 -2.05 21.36
CA VAL A 169 3.87 -0.66 21.73
C VAL A 169 3.57 0.19 20.49
N VAL A 170 4.42 0.12 19.46
CA VAL A 170 4.18 0.81 18.18
C VAL A 170 2.88 0.31 17.52
N SER A 171 2.62 -1.00 17.54
CA SER A 171 1.38 -1.57 16.98
C SER A 171 0.12 -1.13 17.72
N PHE A 172 0.20 -0.95 19.05
CA PHE A 172 -0.89 -0.43 19.86
C PHE A 172 -1.19 1.04 19.51
N PHE A 173 -0.16 1.90 19.49
CA PHE A 173 -0.33 3.30 19.08
C PHE A 173 -0.84 3.43 17.63
N ALA A 174 -0.30 2.64 16.70
CA ALA A 174 -0.76 2.63 15.31
C ALA A 174 -2.22 2.17 15.20
N ARG A 175 -2.66 1.19 15.99
CA ARG A 175 -4.07 0.79 16.06
C ARG A 175 -4.94 1.93 16.59
N SER A 176 -4.58 2.55 17.72
CA SER A 176 -5.36 3.65 18.29
C SER A 176 -5.49 4.82 17.32
N TYR A 177 -4.40 5.19 16.65
CA TYR A 177 -4.39 6.22 15.60
C TYR A 177 -5.28 5.84 14.40
N LEU A 178 -5.15 4.62 13.87
CA LEU A 178 -5.95 4.17 12.72
C LEU A 178 -7.45 4.07 13.02
N VAL A 179 -7.84 3.61 14.22
CA VAL A 179 -9.26 3.53 14.61
C VAL A 179 -9.84 4.93 14.78
N HIS A 180 -9.17 5.81 15.54
CA HIS A 180 -9.64 7.19 15.76
C HIS A 180 -9.74 7.95 14.43
N ARG A 181 -8.76 7.81 13.54
CA ARG A 181 -8.78 8.43 12.21
C ARG A 181 -9.81 7.81 11.25
N CYS A 182 -10.32 6.61 11.54
CA CYS A 182 -11.46 6.03 10.82
C CYS A 182 -12.79 6.61 11.35
N GLU A 183 -12.90 6.80 12.66
CA GLU A 183 -14.03 7.47 13.33
C GLU A 183 -14.15 8.94 12.86
N ASP A 184 -13.04 9.68 12.78
CA ASP A 184 -12.97 11.04 12.21
C ASP A 184 -13.55 11.07 10.77
N LYS A 185 -13.07 10.16 9.90
CA LYS A 185 -13.50 10.07 8.50
C LYS A 185 -14.96 9.66 8.33
N GLU A 186 -15.49 8.85 9.25
CA GLU A 186 -16.89 8.44 9.24
C GLU A 186 -17.83 9.53 9.77
N ARG A 187 -17.39 10.36 10.73
CA ARG A 187 -18.12 11.57 11.16
C ARG A 187 -18.33 12.55 10.00
N VAL A 188 -17.32 12.78 9.17
CA VAL A 188 -17.37 13.78 8.08
C VAL A 188 -17.85 13.22 6.73
N GLY A 189 -18.33 11.97 6.68
CA GLY A 189 -18.82 11.36 5.45
C GLY A 189 -17.75 11.18 4.34
N TYR A 190 -16.49 10.93 4.71
CA TYR A 190 -15.35 10.91 3.76
C TYR A 190 -15.59 10.01 2.53
N PRO A 191 -15.40 10.52 1.30
CA PRO A 191 -15.63 9.75 0.08
C PRO A 191 -14.47 8.77 -0.19
N TYR A 192 -14.63 7.54 0.30
CA TYR A 192 -13.70 6.43 0.00
C TYR A 192 -13.73 6.06 -1.48
N VAL A 193 -12.54 5.92 -2.09
CA VAL A 193 -12.36 5.51 -3.50
C VAL A 193 -12.39 3.98 -3.60
N GLU A 194 -12.75 3.45 -4.78
CA GLU A 194 -12.75 1.99 -4.99
C GLU A 194 -11.34 1.40 -4.80
N GLY A 195 -11.18 0.60 -3.75
CA GLY A 195 -9.92 0.00 -3.34
C GLY A 195 -9.22 0.67 -2.14
N ASP A 196 -9.84 1.65 -1.49
CA ASP A 196 -9.39 2.16 -0.19
C ASP A 196 -9.67 1.17 0.96
N ILE A 197 -8.79 1.19 1.97
CA ILE A 197 -8.93 0.34 3.17
C ILE A 197 -9.69 1.11 4.26
N ARG A 198 -10.90 0.66 4.60
CA ARG A 198 -11.56 1.05 5.84
C ARG A 198 -10.94 0.32 7.04
N TRP A 199 -10.49 1.07 8.04
CA TRP A 199 -9.67 0.55 9.14
C TRP A 199 -10.49 0.22 10.39
N ASP A 200 -11.51 -0.62 10.22
CA ASP A 200 -12.37 -1.11 11.31
C ASP A 200 -11.57 -1.54 12.55
N SER A 201 -12.18 -1.38 13.72
CA SER A 201 -11.67 -1.90 15.00
C SER A 201 -11.36 -3.41 15.01
N ARG A 202 -11.91 -4.17 14.04
CA ARG A 202 -11.59 -5.59 13.76
C ARG A 202 -10.49 -5.75 12.70
N ALA A 203 -10.54 -5.01 11.59
CA ALA A 203 -9.55 -5.08 10.50
C ALA A 203 -8.14 -4.75 11.01
N THR A 204 -8.03 -3.70 11.83
CA THR A 204 -6.80 -3.26 12.51
C THR A 204 -6.16 -4.30 13.45
N VAL A 205 -6.87 -5.37 13.81
CA VAL A 205 -6.33 -6.49 14.61
C VAL A 205 -6.09 -7.73 13.75
N VAL A 206 -7.06 -8.09 12.89
CA VAL A 206 -6.99 -9.30 12.07
C VAL A 206 -5.86 -9.21 11.04
N TYR A 207 -5.70 -8.06 10.36
CA TYR A 207 -4.69 -7.92 9.31
C TYR A 207 -3.24 -8.00 9.86
N PRO A 208 -2.86 -7.28 10.95
CA PRO A 208 -1.55 -7.49 11.59
C PRO A 208 -1.36 -8.92 12.11
N ALA A 209 -2.36 -9.54 12.73
CA ALA A 209 -2.24 -10.91 13.24
C ALA A 209 -1.97 -11.94 12.13
N VAL A 210 -2.68 -11.84 11.00
CA VAL A 210 -2.43 -12.68 9.81
C VAL A 210 -1.05 -12.39 9.22
N CYS A 211 -0.65 -11.12 9.12
CA CYS A 211 0.70 -10.74 8.68
C CYS A 211 1.80 -11.28 9.60
N THR A 212 1.61 -11.30 10.92
CA THR A 212 2.58 -11.84 11.89
C THR A 212 2.67 -13.36 11.79
N ALA A 213 1.55 -14.07 11.70
CA ALA A 213 1.55 -15.53 11.50
C ALA A 213 2.21 -15.92 10.17
N ALA A 214 1.87 -15.21 9.09
CA ALA A 214 2.51 -15.37 7.78
C ALA A 214 4.03 -15.06 7.84
N GLY A 215 4.42 -13.98 8.53
CA GLY A 215 5.81 -13.59 8.74
C GLY A 215 6.63 -14.62 9.55
N PHE A 216 6.00 -15.29 10.52
CA PHE A 216 6.62 -16.37 11.27
C PHE A 216 6.92 -17.59 10.38
N PHE A 217 5.93 -18.06 9.60
CA PHE A 217 6.16 -19.16 8.65
C PHE A 217 7.14 -18.77 7.53
N ALA A 218 7.05 -17.55 7.00
CA ALA A 218 8.01 -16.98 6.06
C ALA A 218 9.45 -17.03 6.59
N GLY A 219 9.65 -16.70 7.87
CA GLY A 219 10.93 -16.81 8.56
C GLY A 219 11.41 -18.26 8.73
N MET A 220 10.51 -19.21 9.01
CA MET A 220 10.84 -20.63 9.12
C MET A 220 11.27 -21.26 7.79
N PHE A 221 10.61 -20.90 6.69
CA PHE A 221 10.88 -21.49 5.36
C PHE A 221 11.87 -20.69 4.51
N GLY A 222 12.30 -19.50 4.97
CA GLY A 222 13.11 -18.56 4.16
C GLY A 222 12.34 -17.89 3.01
N VAL A 223 11.02 -18.10 2.93
CA VAL A 223 10.14 -17.60 1.87
C VAL A 223 9.62 -16.22 2.25
N GLY A 224 10.33 -15.16 1.83
CA GLY A 224 10.11 -13.78 2.28
C GLY A 224 8.65 -13.32 2.26
N GLY A 225 8.19 -12.74 3.38
CA GLY A 225 6.77 -12.48 3.68
C GLY A 225 6.00 -11.55 2.71
N GLY A 226 6.69 -10.86 1.80
CA GLY A 226 6.06 -10.12 0.69
C GLY A 226 5.17 -11.00 -0.19
N ILE A 227 5.51 -12.30 -0.30
CA ILE A 227 4.72 -13.32 -1.03
C ILE A 227 3.31 -13.50 -0.46
N VAL A 228 3.11 -13.28 0.85
CA VAL A 228 1.77 -13.32 1.47
C VAL A 228 1.13 -11.93 1.50
N LYS A 229 1.92 -10.87 1.71
CA LYS A 229 1.40 -9.49 1.78
C LYS A 229 0.68 -9.05 0.50
N GLY A 230 1.26 -9.30 -0.68
CA GLY A 230 0.68 -8.89 -1.96
C GLY A 230 -0.75 -9.43 -2.17
N PRO A 231 -0.95 -10.76 -2.16
CA PRO A 231 -2.28 -11.36 -2.24
C PRO A 231 -3.22 -10.93 -1.12
N LEU A 232 -2.73 -10.74 0.11
CA LEU A 232 -3.57 -10.31 1.24
C LEU A 232 -4.11 -8.87 1.04
N MET A 233 -3.30 -7.95 0.49
CA MET A 233 -3.78 -6.61 0.13
C MET A 233 -4.80 -6.65 -1.01
N LEU A 234 -4.56 -7.46 -2.06
CA LEU A 234 -5.53 -7.64 -3.15
C LEU A 234 -6.86 -8.27 -2.66
N ALA A 235 -6.79 -9.18 -1.68
CA ALA A 235 -7.98 -9.79 -1.06
C ALA A 235 -8.79 -8.81 -0.17
N MET A 236 -8.21 -7.69 0.23
CA MET A 236 -8.93 -6.56 0.85
C MET A 236 -9.45 -5.54 -0.18
N GLY A 237 -9.35 -5.83 -1.47
CA GLY A 237 -9.76 -4.93 -2.56
C GLY A 237 -8.74 -3.87 -2.96
N VAL A 238 -7.55 -3.83 -2.33
CA VAL A 238 -6.59 -2.72 -2.54
C VAL A 238 -6.11 -2.66 -3.98
N HIS A 239 -6.19 -1.48 -4.59
CA HIS A 239 -5.82 -1.25 -5.98
C HIS A 239 -4.37 -1.74 -6.27
N PRO A 240 -4.15 -2.56 -7.32
CA PRO A 240 -2.88 -3.28 -7.53
C PRO A 240 -1.65 -2.37 -7.67
N LYS A 241 -1.78 -1.17 -8.28
CA LYS A 241 -0.68 -0.19 -8.37
C LYS A 241 -0.19 0.20 -6.96
N VAL A 242 -1.12 0.51 -6.04
CA VAL A 242 -0.83 0.90 -4.65
C VAL A 242 -0.28 -0.29 -3.85
N SER A 243 -0.95 -1.44 -3.93
CA SER A 243 -0.53 -2.69 -3.27
C SER A 243 0.92 -3.08 -3.62
N SER A 244 1.30 -2.94 -4.89
CA SER A 244 2.67 -3.18 -5.37
C SER A 244 3.67 -2.20 -4.72
N ALA A 245 3.44 -0.88 -4.84
CA ALA A 245 4.33 0.14 -4.28
C ALA A 245 4.51 0.02 -2.75
N SER A 246 3.41 -0.14 -2.01
CA SER A 246 3.43 -0.36 -0.56
C SER A 246 4.09 -1.69 -0.15
N SER A 247 4.21 -2.66 -1.06
CA SER A 247 4.88 -3.94 -0.80
C SER A 247 6.37 -3.87 -1.12
N ALA A 248 6.75 -3.24 -2.23
CA ALA A 248 8.16 -2.95 -2.55
C ALA A 248 8.83 -2.14 -1.43
N CYS A 249 8.18 -1.08 -0.94
CA CYS A 249 8.66 -0.26 0.19
C CYS A 249 8.95 -1.10 1.46
N MET A 250 8.02 -1.96 1.86
CA MET A 250 8.22 -2.84 3.03
C MET A 250 9.25 -3.95 2.81
N ILE A 251 9.41 -4.43 1.56
CA ILE A 251 10.45 -5.39 1.19
C ILE A 251 11.84 -4.76 1.36
N LEU A 252 12.04 -3.48 1.02
CA LEU A 252 13.33 -2.79 1.26
C LEU A 252 13.72 -2.78 2.75
N PHE A 253 12.84 -2.31 3.64
CA PHE A 253 13.13 -2.25 5.09
C PHE A 253 13.35 -3.63 5.71
N THR A 254 12.55 -4.63 5.33
CA THR A 254 12.71 -6.01 5.85
C THR A 254 13.97 -6.68 5.31
N SER A 255 14.32 -6.46 4.04
CA SER A 255 15.53 -7.02 3.43
C SER A 255 16.81 -6.39 4.00
N PHE A 256 16.80 -5.09 4.26
CA PHE A 256 17.90 -4.41 4.97
C PHE A 256 18.09 -4.98 6.37
N THR A 257 17.00 -5.09 7.14
CA THR A 257 17.02 -5.65 8.52
C THR A 257 17.53 -7.09 8.54
N ALA A 258 17.09 -7.93 7.59
CA ALA A 258 17.56 -9.31 7.44
C ALA A 258 19.06 -9.36 7.08
N THR A 259 19.49 -8.57 6.08
CA THR A 259 20.89 -8.49 5.65
C THR A 259 21.81 -8.07 6.80
N THR A 260 21.48 -7.01 7.54
CA THR A 260 22.26 -6.61 8.72
C THR A 260 22.28 -7.72 9.77
N SER A 261 21.17 -8.43 9.98
CA SER A 261 21.11 -9.53 10.95
C SER A 261 22.05 -10.69 10.56
N PHE A 262 22.06 -11.13 9.30
CA PHE A 262 22.96 -12.19 8.82
C PHE A 262 24.44 -11.79 8.89
N VAL A 263 24.77 -10.52 8.61
CA VAL A 263 26.12 -9.95 8.77
C VAL A 263 26.53 -9.95 10.25
N VAL A 264 25.68 -9.44 11.15
CA VAL A 264 25.94 -9.41 12.61
C VAL A 264 26.18 -10.83 13.16
N PHE A 265 25.37 -11.80 12.75
CA PHE A 265 25.54 -13.19 13.17
C PHE A 265 26.80 -13.86 12.59
N GLY A 266 27.38 -13.36 11.49
CA GLY A 266 28.52 -13.99 10.81
C GLY A 266 28.12 -15.18 9.94
N LEU A 267 26.88 -15.21 9.45
CA LEU A 267 26.34 -16.27 8.59
C LEU A 267 26.50 -15.96 7.09
N LEU A 268 26.93 -14.74 6.75
CA LEU A 268 27.18 -14.31 5.38
C LEU A 268 28.68 -14.35 5.08
N ASP A 269 29.10 -15.25 4.20
CA ASP A 269 30.47 -15.30 3.69
C ASP A 269 30.71 -14.09 2.76
N MET A 270 31.42 -13.07 3.26
CA MET A 270 31.54 -11.75 2.64
C MET A 270 32.21 -11.77 1.24
N GLU A 271 32.99 -12.80 0.93
CA GLU A 271 33.60 -13.02 -0.39
C GLU A 271 32.58 -13.39 -1.47
N TYR A 272 31.54 -14.15 -1.09
CA TYR A 272 30.46 -14.57 -2.00
C TYR A 272 29.31 -13.55 -2.06
N ALA A 273 29.13 -12.75 -1.01
CA ALA A 273 28.10 -11.72 -0.91
C ALA A 273 27.93 -10.83 -2.17
N PRO A 274 28.98 -10.25 -2.79
CA PRO A 274 28.82 -9.43 -4.00
C PRO A 274 28.37 -10.25 -5.22
N VAL A 275 28.81 -11.51 -5.35
CA VAL A 275 28.39 -12.40 -6.45
C VAL A 275 26.92 -12.77 -6.31
N CYS A 276 26.49 -13.12 -5.09
CA CYS A 276 25.09 -13.39 -4.76
C CYS A 276 24.20 -12.15 -4.96
N LEU A 277 24.69 -10.95 -4.64
CA LEU A 277 23.97 -9.69 -4.86
C LEU A 277 23.76 -9.42 -6.35
N LEU A 278 24.81 -9.53 -7.18
CA LEU A 278 24.71 -9.30 -8.63
C LEU A 278 23.82 -10.34 -9.32
N LEU A 279 23.98 -11.62 -8.98
CA LEU A 279 23.14 -12.70 -9.51
C LEU A 279 21.67 -12.55 -9.08
N GLY A 280 21.44 -12.22 -7.81
CA GLY A 280 20.11 -11.95 -7.26
C GLY A 280 19.45 -10.75 -7.95
N PHE A 281 20.16 -9.63 -8.10
CA PHE A 281 19.66 -8.44 -8.79
C PHE A 281 19.29 -8.74 -10.25
N ALA A 282 20.14 -9.44 -11.00
CA ALA A 282 19.86 -9.84 -12.37
C ALA A 282 18.64 -10.78 -12.46
N ALA A 283 18.54 -11.78 -11.58
CA ALA A 283 17.42 -12.71 -11.52
C ALA A 283 16.10 -12.01 -11.14
N THR A 284 16.13 -11.09 -10.17
CA THR A 284 14.97 -10.27 -9.78
C THR A 284 14.55 -9.32 -10.90
N LEU A 285 15.49 -8.69 -11.61
CA LEU A 285 15.18 -7.80 -12.74
C LEU A 285 14.50 -8.56 -13.88
N VAL A 286 15.06 -9.71 -14.30
CA VAL A 286 14.46 -10.58 -15.32
C VAL A 286 13.10 -11.12 -14.86
N GLY A 287 12.99 -11.55 -13.60
CA GLY A 287 11.74 -12.04 -13.02
C GLY A 287 10.65 -10.97 -12.97
N GLN A 288 10.99 -9.74 -12.56
CA GLN A 288 10.05 -8.63 -12.48
C GLN A 288 9.56 -8.18 -13.86
N ILE A 289 10.46 -8.05 -14.84
CA ILE A 289 10.12 -7.74 -16.24
C ILE A 289 9.21 -8.84 -16.81
N GLY A 290 9.55 -10.11 -16.60
CA GLY A 290 8.74 -11.25 -17.05
C GLY A 290 7.35 -11.29 -16.40
N LEU A 291 7.23 -10.90 -15.13
CA LEU A 291 5.95 -10.88 -14.40
C LEU A 291 5.07 -9.69 -14.81
N ILE A 292 5.66 -8.52 -15.10
CA ILE A 292 4.97 -7.37 -15.69
C ILE A 292 4.44 -7.72 -17.09
N TYR A 293 5.28 -8.24 -17.98
CA TYR A 293 4.88 -8.69 -19.32
C TYR A 293 3.77 -9.76 -19.28
N LEU A 294 3.84 -10.69 -18.32
CA LEU A 294 2.80 -11.70 -18.11
C LEU A 294 1.48 -11.07 -17.60
N MET A 295 1.55 -10.04 -16.74
CA MET A 295 0.36 -9.32 -16.26
C MET A 295 -0.32 -8.55 -17.40
N GLU A 296 0.45 -7.77 -18.16
CA GLU A 296 -0.01 -7.02 -19.34
C GLU A 296 -0.71 -7.93 -20.35
N ARG A 297 -0.13 -9.11 -20.62
CA ARG A 297 -0.63 -10.03 -21.64
C ARG A 297 -1.91 -10.79 -21.26
N PHE A 298 -2.21 -10.93 -19.97
CA PHE A 298 -3.29 -11.82 -19.49
C PHE A 298 -4.37 -11.15 -18.62
N GLN A 299 -4.18 -9.92 -18.13
CA GLN A 299 -5.22 -9.05 -17.56
C GLN A 299 -6.15 -9.70 -16.49
N ARG A 300 -5.64 -10.66 -15.70
CA ARG A 300 -6.41 -11.34 -14.65
C ARG A 300 -5.60 -11.62 -13.39
N ASN A 301 -6.07 -11.06 -12.27
CA ASN A 301 -5.44 -11.16 -10.94
C ASN A 301 -5.21 -12.61 -10.45
N SER A 302 -5.99 -13.58 -10.94
CA SER A 302 -5.82 -15.00 -10.60
C SER A 302 -4.46 -15.58 -11.00
N TYR A 303 -3.80 -15.04 -12.03
CA TYR A 303 -2.47 -15.51 -12.43
C TYR A 303 -1.36 -15.12 -11.43
N ILE A 304 -1.53 -14.02 -10.68
CA ILE A 304 -0.59 -13.60 -9.63
C ILE A 304 -0.63 -14.60 -8.46
N ALA A 305 -1.84 -15.03 -8.06
CA ALA A 305 -2.01 -16.07 -7.06
C ALA A 305 -1.47 -17.44 -7.55
N PHE A 306 -1.65 -17.77 -8.83
CA PHE A 306 -1.15 -19.01 -9.41
C PHE A 306 0.39 -19.06 -9.50
N SER A 307 1.05 -17.97 -9.92
CA SER A 307 2.52 -17.93 -9.99
C SER A 307 3.17 -18.00 -8.60
N ILE A 308 2.60 -17.30 -7.62
CA ILE A 308 2.98 -17.43 -6.20
C ILE A 308 2.80 -18.88 -5.72
N GLY A 309 1.63 -19.49 -5.97
CA GLY A 309 1.35 -20.87 -5.60
C GLY A 309 2.32 -21.87 -6.22
N ALA A 310 2.67 -21.69 -7.50
CA ALA A 310 3.62 -22.53 -8.21
C ALA A 310 5.05 -22.42 -7.63
N ILE A 311 5.52 -21.20 -7.32
CA ILE A 311 6.83 -20.97 -6.70
C ILE A 311 6.90 -21.60 -5.30
N VAL A 312 5.85 -21.44 -4.48
CA VAL A 312 5.79 -22.03 -3.14
C VAL A 312 5.73 -23.56 -3.21
N ALA A 313 4.93 -24.13 -4.12
CA ALA A 313 4.86 -25.57 -4.33
C ALA A 313 6.19 -26.17 -4.83
N LEU A 314 6.88 -25.50 -5.77
CA LEU A 314 8.20 -25.92 -6.25
C LEU A 314 9.25 -25.85 -5.14
N SER A 315 9.25 -24.77 -4.33
CA SER A 315 10.13 -24.64 -3.18
C SER A 315 9.92 -25.76 -2.15
N ALA A 316 8.66 -26.03 -1.78
CA ALA A 316 8.31 -27.11 -0.86
C ALA A 316 8.69 -28.50 -1.42
N PHE A 317 8.51 -28.74 -2.71
CA PHE A 317 8.93 -29.97 -3.37
C PHE A 317 10.45 -30.15 -3.34
N LEU A 318 11.22 -29.13 -3.76
CA LEU A 318 12.69 -29.17 -3.76
C LEU A 318 13.26 -29.37 -2.35
N MET A 319 12.71 -28.68 -1.34
CA MET A 319 13.11 -28.87 0.06
C MET A 319 12.78 -30.27 0.58
N THR A 320 11.63 -30.84 0.17
CA THR A 320 11.25 -32.23 0.51
C THR A 320 12.22 -33.23 -0.12
N VAL A 321 12.55 -33.06 -1.41
CA VAL A 321 13.52 -33.91 -2.12
C VAL A 321 14.91 -33.81 -1.50
N GLN A 322 15.39 -32.59 -1.19
CA GLN A 322 16.68 -32.39 -0.54
C GLN A 322 16.72 -33.02 0.86
N SER A 323 15.62 -32.94 1.63
CA SER A 323 15.49 -33.60 2.94
C SER A 323 15.57 -35.13 2.81
N LEU A 324 14.81 -35.72 1.88
CA LEU A 324 14.82 -37.17 1.63
C LEU A 324 16.19 -37.67 1.15
N LEU A 325 16.86 -36.94 0.26
CA LEU A 325 18.23 -37.25 -0.18
C LEU A 325 19.23 -37.15 0.98
N SER A 326 19.13 -36.10 1.81
CA SER A 326 19.97 -35.93 3.00
C SER A 326 19.79 -37.07 4.01
N MET A 327 18.57 -37.60 4.16
CA MET A 327 18.27 -38.79 4.97
C MET A 327 18.72 -40.12 4.35
N ALA A 328 18.90 -40.17 3.02
CA ALA A 328 19.43 -41.35 2.32
C ALA A 328 20.97 -41.41 2.39
N ASP A 329 21.64 -40.27 2.17
CA ASP A 329 23.11 -40.17 2.25
C ASP A 329 23.63 -40.14 3.70
N SER A 330 22.87 -39.54 4.63
CA SER A 330 23.25 -39.46 6.05
C SER A 330 22.51 -40.54 6.85
N GLY A 331 23.19 -41.63 7.19
CA GLY A 331 22.69 -42.74 8.02
C GLY A 331 22.44 -42.40 9.50
N GLY A 332 21.89 -41.22 9.78
CA GLY A 332 21.59 -40.68 11.10
C GLY A 332 21.46 -39.14 11.05
N PRO A 333 20.60 -38.53 11.88
CA PRO A 333 20.47 -37.08 11.94
C PRO A 333 21.78 -36.45 12.44
N ARG A 334 22.25 -35.42 11.74
CA ARG A 334 23.41 -34.62 12.18
C ARG A 334 23.06 -33.86 13.47
N PRO A 335 23.99 -33.70 14.42
CA PRO A 335 23.72 -32.96 15.65
C PRO A 335 23.34 -31.50 15.31
N PRO A 336 22.35 -30.90 16.01
CA PRO A 336 21.90 -29.56 15.69
C PRO A 336 22.96 -28.52 16.02
N SER A 337 23.58 -27.94 14.99
CA SER A 337 24.38 -26.72 15.08
C SER A 337 23.48 -25.57 15.52
N GLY A 338 23.59 -25.16 16.79
CA GLY A 338 22.77 -24.09 17.35
C GLY A 338 23.11 -22.73 16.75
N LEU A 339 22.17 -21.77 16.84
CA LEU A 339 22.35 -20.37 16.41
C LEU A 339 23.57 -19.65 17.03
N CYS A 340 24.17 -20.22 18.09
CA CYS A 340 25.37 -19.70 18.75
C CYS A 340 26.69 -20.34 18.28
N THR A 341 26.66 -21.44 17.51
CA THR A 341 27.86 -22.02 16.88
C THR A 341 27.98 -21.48 15.46
N GLY A 342 28.55 -20.26 15.34
CA GLY A 342 29.07 -19.78 14.06
C GLY A 342 30.24 -20.64 13.57
N LYS A 343 30.64 -20.46 12.31
CA LYS A 343 31.85 -21.11 11.77
C LYS A 343 33.07 -20.74 12.63
N GLN A 344 33.86 -21.75 12.98
CA GLN A 344 35.27 -21.59 13.39
C GLN A 344 36.16 -21.82 12.16
#